data_AF-G0NPY9-F1
#
_entry.id   AF-G0NPY9-F1
#
_cell.length_a   1.000
_cell.length_b   1.000
_cell.length_c   1.000
_cell.angle_alpha   90.00
_cell.angle_beta   90.00
_cell.angle_gamma   90.00
#
_symmetry.space_group_name_H-M   'P 1'
#
loop_
_entity.id
_entity.type
_entity.pdbx_description
1 polymer ?
#
loop_
_entity_poly.entity_id
_entity_poly.type
_entity_poly.pdbx_seq_one_letter_code
_entity_poly.pdbx_strand_id
1 'polypeptide(L)'
;MPGLVTPKFDKSGIAIQLYRRLSDLPRTKSQQQFIMDVFSEFGLQSYTQKWKSTVAGYPVKGENVYGFVRGHRNDGAEAQLIVVQLGRSDRARRMISRMLAFVDYAKDQVYWARDFVIVFVDGDDKKGHVEKAAFALDSFLLKYQKIESLNTKQSKNRTVIADEVQAQTGALIAGVVYDLSGISVKGQNIVNMQMNGLNGQQVNLDVFNGVVKIADSKHHSKVAIFGTMHRHTSPYVTYSPFTVPILALYTQAFVSIEGIHSVMGKYGVQGLTIGLSFDYSERQTGQFIEEVSRMLNNVLERLHQSYFMYVLSDDMHFSSIGFYSITIGILVSPLLISIYYEFKKRWDWSPVLSYFVSHSLGFLIYFASTWIFKHIGNEVVLLSSFPFVGVEGSEGQLTPSYDIATLFIVISSIPFGFFYFFKNPVPVHHVPHIRILCLTETSLIVCCCGLINYGLGVFSAGVVVPILVLMTFESAHR
;
A
#
# COMPACT_ATOMS: atom_id res chain seq x y z
N MET A 1 1.97 -29.08 6.79
CA MET A 1 1.20 -28.41 5.72
C MET A 1 0.07 -27.60 6.36
N PRO A 2 0.05 -26.27 6.24
CA PRO A 2 -1.12 -25.49 6.61
C PRO A 2 -2.26 -25.85 5.64
N GLY A 3 -3.37 -26.36 6.15
CA GLY A 3 -4.53 -26.77 5.33
C GLY A 3 -5.22 -28.08 5.72
N LEU A 4 -4.64 -28.92 6.59
CA LEU A 4 -5.23 -30.22 6.97
C LEU A 4 -6.19 -30.19 8.16
N VAL A 5 -6.39 -29.03 8.80
CA VAL A 5 -7.27 -28.94 9.98
C VAL A 5 -8.62 -28.36 9.58
N THR A 6 -9.68 -29.08 9.92
CA THR A 6 -11.07 -28.63 9.77
C THR A 6 -11.34 -27.47 10.73
N PRO A 7 -11.97 -26.39 10.26
CA PRO A 7 -12.27 -25.24 11.11
C PRO A 7 -13.36 -25.62 12.10
N LYS A 8 -13.21 -25.20 13.35
CA LYS A 8 -14.12 -25.53 14.46
C LYS A 8 -14.97 -24.35 14.91
N PHE A 9 -14.89 -23.20 14.24
CA PHE A 9 -15.70 -22.03 14.55
C PHE A 9 -17.21 -22.35 14.58
N ASP A 10 -17.83 -22.05 15.71
CA ASP A 10 -19.24 -22.31 16.03
C ASP A 10 -19.98 -21.11 16.65
N LYS A 11 -19.33 -19.97 16.88
CA LYS A 11 -19.90 -18.78 17.53
C LYS A 11 -20.74 -17.88 16.59
N SER A 12 -21.39 -18.45 15.56
CA SER A 12 -22.19 -17.66 14.62
C SER A 12 -23.41 -17.00 15.26
N GLY A 13 -24.00 -17.60 16.30
CA GLY A 13 -25.12 -17.00 17.05
C GLY A 13 -24.72 -15.70 17.75
N ILE A 14 -23.51 -15.66 18.32
CA ILE A 14 -22.94 -14.47 18.97
C ILE A 14 -22.74 -13.35 17.94
N ALA A 15 -22.22 -13.68 16.75
CA ALA A 15 -22.05 -12.70 15.67
C ALA A 15 -23.37 -12.00 15.30
N ILE A 16 -24.47 -12.75 15.24
CA ILE A 16 -25.82 -12.23 14.94
C ILE A 16 -26.33 -11.35 16.09
N GLN A 17 -26.14 -11.78 17.34
CA GLN A 17 -26.55 -11.02 18.52
C GLN A 17 -25.78 -9.69 18.63
N LEU A 18 -24.46 -9.72 18.46
CA LEU A 18 -23.61 -8.53 18.48
C LEU A 18 -23.95 -7.59 17.31
N TYR A 19 -24.25 -8.11 16.13
CA TYR A 19 -24.71 -7.31 14.99
C TYR A 19 -26.00 -6.55 15.30
N ARG A 20 -26.98 -7.20 15.95
CA ARG A 20 -28.22 -6.54 16.38
C ARG A 20 -27.94 -5.46 17.41
N ARG A 21 -27.18 -5.77 18.47
CA ARG A 21 -26.77 -4.79 19.50
C ARG A 21 -26.05 -3.57 18.89
N LEU A 22 -25.17 -3.79 17.92
CA LEU A 22 -24.42 -2.72 17.24
C LEU A 22 -25.30 -1.92 16.26
N SER A 23 -26.31 -2.55 15.66
CA SER A 23 -27.28 -1.88 14.77
C SER A 23 -28.27 -1.02 15.56
N ASP A 24 -28.67 -1.47 16.74
CA ASP A 24 -29.55 -0.76 17.67
C ASP A 24 -28.81 0.34 18.46
N LEU A 25 -27.49 0.45 18.29
CA LEU A 25 -26.67 1.43 18.99
C LEU A 25 -27.08 2.86 18.57
N PRO A 26 -27.49 3.73 19.52
CA PRO A 26 -27.84 5.11 19.21
C PRO A 26 -26.68 5.86 18.56
N ARG A 27 -26.98 6.78 17.63
CA ARG A 27 -25.96 7.59 16.92
C ARG A 27 -25.07 8.43 17.85
N THR A 28 -25.52 8.67 19.08
CA THR A 28 -24.80 9.40 20.14
C THR A 28 -23.77 8.54 20.87
N LYS A 29 -23.92 7.22 20.85
CA LYS A 29 -22.95 6.31 21.48
C LYS A 29 -21.81 6.00 20.52
N SER A 30 -20.61 5.90 21.09
CA SER A 30 -19.39 5.56 20.37
C SER A 30 -19.33 4.06 20.10
N GLN A 31 -18.97 3.66 18.87
CA GLN A 31 -18.74 2.24 18.53
C GLN A 31 -17.52 1.70 19.28
N GLN A 32 -16.56 2.56 19.56
CA GLN A 32 -15.36 2.27 20.35
C GLN A 32 -15.75 1.78 21.76
N GLN A 33 -16.64 2.51 22.44
CA GLN A 33 -17.11 2.12 23.77
C GLN A 33 -17.84 0.76 23.73
N PHE A 34 -18.69 0.54 22.73
CA PHE A 34 -19.38 -0.74 22.56
C PHE A 34 -18.39 -1.90 22.43
N ILE A 35 -17.31 -1.74 21.66
CA ILE A 35 -16.27 -2.76 21.51
C ILE A 35 -15.56 -2.99 22.84
N MET A 36 -15.19 -1.93 23.56
CA MET A 36 -14.57 -2.04 24.89
C MET A 36 -15.46 -2.82 25.87
N ASP A 37 -16.76 -2.52 25.90
CA ASP A 37 -17.73 -3.23 26.74
C ASP A 37 -17.80 -4.72 26.38
N VAL A 38 -17.81 -5.07 25.10
CA VAL A 38 -17.81 -6.48 24.63
C VAL A 38 -16.51 -7.20 24.98
N PHE A 39 -15.35 -6.56 24.86
CA PHE A 39 -14.07 -7.14 25.31
C PHE A 39 -14.09 -7.42 26.83
N SER A 40 -14.64 -6.49 27.61
CA SER A 40 -14.82 -6.65 29.05
C SER A 40 -15.77 -7.81 29.39
N GLU A 41 -16.88 -7.95 28.66
CA GLU A 41 -17.81 -9.09 28.77
C GLU A 41 -17.10 -10.44 28.50
N PHE A 42 -16.11 -10.46 27.60
CA PHE A 42 -15.29 -11.64 27.30
C PHE A 42 -14.13 -11.86 28.28
N GLY A 43 -13.94 -10.96 29.26
CA GLY A 43 -12.81 -11.01 30.20
C GLY A 43 -11.46 -10.66 29.56
N LEU A 44 -11.47 -9.92 28.45
CA LEU A 44 -10.28 -9.52 27.71
C LEU A 44 -9.95 -8.04 27.94
N GLN A 45 -8.65 -7.74 27.90
CA GLN A 45 -8.17 -6.36 27.98
C GLN A 45 -8.35 -5.65 26.64
N SER A 46 -8.88 -4.44 26.70
CA SER A 46 -9.04 -3.53 25.57
C SER A 46 -8.67 -2.12 25.98
N TYR A 47 -8.24 -1.33 25.00
CA TYR A 47 -7.72 0.02 25.20
C TYR A 47 -8.09 0.90 24.01
N THR A 48 -8.16 2.21 24.23
CA THR A 48 -8.28 3.19 23.14
C THR A 48 -6.97 3.93 22.92
N GLN A 49 -6.78 4.40 21.68
CA GLN A 49 -5.65 5.22 21.31
C GLN A 49 -6.14 6.38 20.44
N LYS A 50 -5.97 7.61 20.91
CA LYS A 50 -6.26 8.79 20.10
C LYS A 50 -5.04 9.11 19.26
N TRP A 51 -5.32 9.57 18.05
CA TRP A 51 -4.29 9.92 17.09
C TRP A 51 -4.70 11.14 16.27
N LYS A 52 -3.68 11.83 15.77
CA LYS A 52 -3.77 12.98 14.87
C LYS A 52 -2.71 12.81 13.80
N SER A 53 -3.10 12.95 12.54
CA SER A 53 -2.21 12.92 11.38
C SER A 53 -2.37 14.20 10.59
N THR A 54 -1.27 14.82 10.19
CA THR A 54 -1.25 15.97 9.29
C THR A 54 -0.94 15.49 7.88
N VAL A 55 -1.98 15.27 7.07
CA VAL A 55 -1.83 14.74 5.72
C VAL A 55 -1.99 15.89 4.75
N ALA A 56 -0.93 16.16 4.00
CA ALA A 56 -0.86 17.29 3.07
C ALA A 56 -1.15 18.67 3.74
N GLY A 57 -1.13 18.78 5.07
CA GLY A 57 -1.48 20.01 5.80
C GLY A 57 -2.84 19.96 6.51
N TYR A 58 -3.70 18.97 6.22
CA TYR A 58 -4.97 18.79 6.92
C TYR A 58 -4.83 17.91 8.16
N PRO A 59 -5.19 18.41 9.36
CA PRO A 59 -5.19 17.60 10.57
C PRO A 59 -6.40 16.66 10.59
N VAL A 60 -6.17 15.38 10.33
CA VAL A 60 -7.14 14.31 10.55
C VAL A 60 -6.93 13.75 11.95
N LYS A 61 -8.02 13.48 12.67
CA LYS A 61 -7.98 12.86 14.00
C LYS A 61 -8.93 11.68 14.06
N GLY A 62 -8.63 10.74 14.94
CA GLY A 62 -9.48 9.60 15.20
C GLY A 62 -9.14 8.93 16.52
N GLU A 63 -9.94 7.94 16.87
CA GLU A 63 -9.74 7.11 18.07
C GLU A 63 -9.89 5.64 17.72
N ASN A 64 -8.78 4.92 17.80
CA ASN A 64 -8.73 3.48 17.57
C ASN A 64 -9.07 2.73 18.86
N VAL A 65 -9.56 1.50 18.71
CA VAL A 65 -9.71 0.54 19.81
C VAL A 65 -8.90 -0.69 19.48
N TYR A 66 -8.19 -1.23 20.47
CA TYR A 66 -7.43 -2.46 20.29
C TYR A 66 -7.55 -3.34 21.52
N GLY A 67 -7.34 -4.63 21.33
CA GLY A 67 -7.33 -5.61 22.39
C GLY A 67 -6.53 -6.84 22.02
N PHE A 68 -6.39 -7.75 22.98
CA PHE A 68 -5.47 -8.88 22.87
C PHE A 68 -6.14 -10.21 23.18
N VAL A 69 -5.75 -11.27 22.46
CA VAL A 69 -6.04 -12.66 22.82
C VAL A 69 -4.71 -13.39 22.92
N ARG A 70 -4.43 -13.97 24.09
CA ARG A 70 -3.18 -14.70 24.34
C ARG A 70 -3.19 -16.08 23.68
N GLY A 71 -2.08 -16.45 23.05
CA GLY A 71 -1.83 -17.80 22.57
C GLY A 71 -1.39 -18.71 23.71
N HIS A 72 -2.01 -19.88 23.83
CA HIS A 72 -1.73 -20.81 24.94
C HIS A 72 -0.41 -21.58 24.80
N ARG A 73 0.15 -21.69 23.58
CA ARG A 73 1.29 -22.59 23.30
C ARG A 73 2.66 -21.93 23.30
N ASN A 74 2.75 -20.63 23.53
CA ASN A 74 4.02 -19.91 23.35
C ASN A 74 4.26 -18.87 24.45
N ASP A 75 5.49 -18.39 24.52
CA ASP A 75 6.01 -17.39 25.46
C ASP A 75 5.46 -15.96 25.25
N GLY A 76 4.65 -15.76 24.21
CA GLY A 76 4.09 -14.44 23.85
C GLY A 76 5.11 -13.52 23.17
N ALA A 77 6.23 -14.04 22.65
CA ALA A 77 7.25 -13.24 21.96
C ALA A 77 6.79 -12.74 20.58
N GLU A 78 5.87 -13.43 19.92
CA GLU A 78 5.33 -13.08 18.60
C GLU A 78 3.81 -12.97 18.62
N ALA A 79 3.29 -12.07 17.78
CA ALA A 79 1.87 -11.87 17.60
C ALA A 79 1.48 -11.68 16.13
N GLN A 80 0.23 -12.01 15.82
CA GLN A 80 -0.40 -11.71 14.54
C GLN A 80 -1.42 -10.59 14.69
N LEU A 81 -1.43 -9.69 13.72
CA LEU A 81 -2.28 -8.51 13.71
C LEU A 81 -3.57 -8.79 12.92
N ILE A 82 -4.71 -8.47 13.50
CA ILE A 82 -6.00 -8.48 12.81
C ILE A 82 -6.56 -7.07 12.85
N VAL A 83 -6.92 -6.53 11.69
CA VAL A 83 -7.42 -5.17 11.57
C VAL A 83 -8.82 -5.18 10.99
N VAL A 84 -9.72 -4.40 11.58
CA VAL A 84 -11.07 -4.16 11.09
C VAL A 84 -11.36 -2.67 11.10
N GLN A 85 -11.96 -2.16 10.03
CA GLN A 85 -12.35 -0.75 9.97
C GLN A 85 -13.62 -0.50 10.76
N LEU A 86 -13.61 0.54 11.59
CA LEU A 86 -14.82 1.07 12.22
C LEU A 86 -15.67 1.81 11.19
N GLY A 87 -16.97 1.57 11.24
CA GLY A 87 -17.88 2.14 10.26
C GLY A 87 -19.35 1.97 10.65
N ARG A 88 -20.18 2.88 10.12
CA ARG A 88 -21.63 2.86 10.33
C ARG A 88 -22.40 2.16 9.21
N SER A 89 -21.75 1.77 8.10
CA SER A 89 -22.45 0.97 7.09
C SER A 89 -22.79 -0.42 7.63
N ASP A 90 -23.74 -1.07 6.96
CA ASP A 90 -24.09 -2.45 7.25
C ASP A 90 -22.88 -3.39 7.12
N ARG A 91 -22.03 -3.18 6.10
CA ARG A 91 -20.83 -3.97 5.84
C ARG A 91 -19.83 -3.89 7.00
N ALA A 92 -19.51 -2.67 7.45
CA ALA A 92 -18.60 -2.47 8.57
C ALA A 92 -19.16 -3.08 9.87
N ARG A 93 -20.45 -2.84 10.18
CA ARG A 93 -21.08 -3.40 11.39
C ARG A 93 -21.06 -4.93 11.42
N ARG A 94 -21.34 -5.57 10.28
CA ARG A 94 -21.28 -7.04 10.15
C ARG A 94 -19.86 -7.56 10.31
N MET A 95 -18.86 -6.87 9.75
CA MET A 95 -17.47 -7.31 9.91
C MET A 95 -16.99 -7.15 11.36
N ILE A 96 -17.34 -6.03 12.01
CA ILE A 96 -17.06 -5.82 13.43
C ILE A 96 -17.69 -6.93 14.28
N SER A 97 -18.97 -7.25 14.09
CA SER A 97 -19.65 -8.28 14.88
C SER A 97 -19.11 -9.69 14.62
N ARG A 98 -18.78 -10.02 13.38
CA ARG A 98 -18.13 -11.29 13.01
C ARG A 98 -16.75 -11.42 13.63
N MET A 99 -15.97 -10.33 13.63
CA MET A 99 -14.66 -10.29 14.27
C MET A 99 -14.77 -10.47 15.78
N LEU A 100 -15.69 -9.77 16.45
CA LEU A 100 -15.91 -9.94 17.89
C LEU A 100 -16.35 -11.37 18.25
N ALA A 101 -17.18 -12.01 17.42
CA ALA A 101 -17.50 -13.42 17.60
C ALA A 101 -16.30 -14.35 17.40
N PHE A 102 -15.40 -14.02 16.47
CA PHE A 102 -14.12 -14.72 16.34
C PHE A 102 -13.24 -14.52 17.58
N VAL A 103 -13.23 -13.33 18.19
CA VAL A 103 -12.50 -13.08 19.45
C VAL A 103 -13.02 -13.97 20.59
N ASP A 104 -14.34 -14.08 20.76
CA ASP A 104 -14.95 -14.98 21.74
C ASP A 104 -14.62 -16.45 21.45
N TYR A 105 -14.59 -16.86 20.18
CA TYR A 105 -14.15 -18.19 19.82
C TYR A 105 -12.67 -18.41 20.14
N ALA A 106 -11.80 -17.47 19.74
CA ALA A 106 -10.36 -17.60 19.78
C ALA A 106 -9.81 -17.69 21.21
N LYS A 107 -10.39 -16.95 22.18
CA LYS A 107 -9.97 -17.02 23.59
C LYS A 107 -10.12 -18.41 24.20
N ASP A 108 -11.09 -19.21 23.72
CA ASP A 108 -11.37 -20.55 24.25
C ASP A 108 -10.45 -21.63 23.62
N GLN A 109 -9.67 -21.29 22.59
CA GLN A 109 -8.87 -22.28 21.86
C GLN A 109 -7.43 -22.38 22.36
N VAL A 110 -7.01 -23.63 22.61
CA VAL A 110 -5.67 -23.95 23.17
C VAL A 110 -4.59 -24.11 22.09
N TYR A 111 -4.94 -24.17 20.81
CA TYR A 111 -3.99 -24.49 19.75
C TYR A 111 -3.25 -23.28 19.15
N TRP A 112 -3.52 -22.07 19.63
CA TRP A 112 -2.83 -20.87 19.15
C TRP A 112 -1.38 -20.82 19.64
N ALA A 113 -0.46 -20.64 18.69
CA ALA A 113 0.98 -20.52 18.94
C ALA A 113 1.45 -19.05 19.02
N ARG A 114 0.61 -18.11 18.63
CA ARG A 114 0.88 -16.68 18.66
C ARG A 114 -0.27 -15.92 19.28
N ASP A 115 0.05 -14.79 19.88
CA ASP A 115 -0.95 -13.87 20.37
C ASP A 115 -1.65 -13.17 19.21
N PHE A 116 -2.89 -12.75 19.44
CA PHE A 116 -3.61 -11.88 18.53
C PHE A 116 -3.60 -10.46 19.05
N VAL A 117 -3.26 -9.53 18.17
CA VAL A 117 -3.53 -8.10 18.35
C VAL A 117 -4.69 -7.75 17.43
N ILE A 118 -5.85 -7.45 18.00
CA ILE A 118 -7.02 -7.04 17.23
C ILE A 118 -7.14 -5.52 17.32
N VAL A 119 -7.15 -4.84 16.17
CA VAL A 119 -7.22 -3.38 16.08
C VAL A 119 -8.43 -2.98 15.25
N PHE A 120 -9.30 -2.18 15.85
CA PHE A 120 -10.41 -1.52 15.21
C PHE A 120 -10.02 -0.07 14.90
N VAL A 121 -9.79 0.21 13.62
CA VAL A 121 -9.27 1.51 13.17
C VAL A 121 -10.37 2.49 12.81
N ASP A 122 -10.25 3.73 13.26
CA ASP A 122 -11.22 4.80 12.96
C ASP A 122 -10.99 5.42 11.59
N GLY A 123 -11.54 4.78 10.57
CA GLY A 123 -11.42 5.21 9.18
C GLY A 123 -12.49 6.18 8.68
N ASP A 124 -13.65 6.24 9.34
CA ASP A 124 -14.93 6.58 8.69
C ASP A 124 -15.21 5.71 7.45
N ASP A 125 -16.45 5.33 7.22
CA ASP A 125 -16.84 4.30 6.22
C ASP A 125 -17.51 4.93 4.98
N LYS A 126 -17.13 6.17 4.70
CA LYS A 126 -17.52 6.87 3.48
C LYS A 126 -16.55 6.49 2.35
N LYS A 127 -17.06 6.43 1.11
CA LYS A 127 -16.24 6.15 -0.07
C LYS A 127 -15.10 7.18 -0.17
N GLY A 128 -13.86 6.71 -0.28
CA GLY A 128 -12.67 7.57 -0.38
C GLY A 128 -11.79 7.62 0.87
N HIS A 129 -12.22 7.09 2.02
CA HIS A 129 -11.48 7.24 3.29
C HIS A 129 -10.59 6.04 3.68
N VAL A 130 -10.22 5.17 2.73
CA VAL A 130 -9.23 4.10 2.98
C VAL A 130 -7.91 4.68 3.52
N GLU A 131 -7.54 5.88 3.05
CA GLU A 131 -6.38 6.62 3.55
C GLU A 131 -6.50 6.97 5.03
N LYS A 132 -7.66 7.48 5.49
CA LYS A 132 -7.88 7.79 6.91
C LYS A 132 -7.71 6.53 7.77
N ALA A 133 -8.27 5.41 7.34
CA ALA A 133 -8.11 4.13 8.03
C ALA A 133 -6.65 3.64 8.01
N ALA A 134 -5.93 3.85 6.91
CA ALA A 134 -4.50 3.53 6.80
C ALA A 134 -3.66 4.41 7.74
N PHE A 135 -3.94 5.71 7.86
CA PHE A 135 -3.27 6.60 8.83
C PHE A 135 -3.59 6.22 10.28
N ALA A 136 -4.82 5.82 10.54
CA ALA A 136 -5.23 5.30 11.84
C ALA A 136 -4.38 4.07 12.21
N LEU A 137 -4.19 3.12 11.28
CA LEU A 137 -3.31 1.98 11.49
C LEU A 137 -1.84 2.37 11.64
N ASP A 138 -1.35 3.29 10.79
CA ASP A 138 0.03 3.81 10.83
C ASP A 138 0.35 4.36 12.22
N SER A 139 -0.58 5.12 12.80
CA SER A 139 -0.46 5.70 14.14
C SER A 139 -0.37 4.66 15.26
N PHE A 140 -1.10 3.55 15.13
CA PHE A 140 -1.05 2.44 16.07
C PHE A 140 0.28 1.70 15.98
N LEU A 141 0.68 1.32 14.77
CA LEU A 141 1.92 0.57 14.53
C LEU A 141 3.17 1.36 14.94
N LEU A 142 3.17 2.68 14.70
CA LEU A 142 4.24 3.60 15.11
C LEU A 142 4.58 3.47 16.59
N LYS A 143 3.54 3.39 17.43
CA LYS A 143 3.68 3.29 18.88
C LYS A 143 3.87 1.86 19.35
N TYR A 144 3.17 0.91 18.74
CA TYR A 144 3.25 -0.51 19.10
C TYR A 144 4.67 -1.08 18.90
N GLN A 145 5.28 -0.81 17.75
CA GLN A 145 6.63 -1.32 17.42
C GLN A 145 7.76 -0.45 18.03
N LYS A 146 7.42 0.58 18.81
CA LYS A 146 8.36 1.51 19.46
C LYS A 146 9.39 2.15 18.52
N ILE A 147 9.07 2.31 17.23
CA ILE A 147 9.99 2.89 16.24
C ILE A 147 10.37 4.32 16.60
N GLU A 148 9.51 5.05 17.33
CA GLU A 148 9.84 6.40 17.82
C GLU A 148 11.06 6.46 18.74
N SER A 149 11.39 5.37 19.45
CA SER A 149 12.55 5.30 20.35
C SER A 149 13.88 5.30 19.59
N LEU A 150 13.89 4.96 18.30
CA LEU A 150 15.09 4.91 17.46
C LEU A 150 15.41 6.28 16.81
N ASN A 151 14.43 7.18 16.69
CA ASN A 151 14.56 8.48 16.01
C ASN A 151 14.52 9.67 16.99
N THR A 152 15.13 9.52 18.17
CA THR A 152 14.97 10.41 19.34
C THR A 152 15.46 11.85 19.17
N LYS A 153 16.16 12.22 18.08
CA LYS A 153 16.79 13.56 17.95
C LYS A 153 16.23 14.49 16.88
N GLN A 154 15.26 14.07 16.07
CA GLN A 154 14.69 14.94 15.05
C GLN A 154 13.21 14.60 14.82
N SER A 155 12.29 15.34 15.43
CA SER A 155 11.05 15.70 14.71
C SER A 155 10.21 16.70 15.53
N LYS A 156 10.39 18.00 15.29
CA LYS A 156 9.35 19.00 15.57
C LYS A 156 8.20 18.91 14.55
N ASN A 157 8.36 18.16 13.46
CA ASN A 157 7.41 18.05 12.34
C ASN A 157 7.01 16.58 12.10
N ARG A 158 6.39 15.92 13.09
CA ARG A 158 5.87 14.55 12.90
C ARG A 158 4.55 14.62 12.15
N THR A 159 4.47 13.90 11.03
CA THR A 159 3.25 13.75 10.23
C THR A 159 2.16 13.00 11.01
N VAL A 160 2.52 12.09 11.90
CA VAL A 160 1.58 11.31 12.73
C VAL A 160 1.95 11.48 14.20
N ILE A 161 0.96 11.81 15.02
CA ILE A 161 1.04 11.98 16.48
C ILE A 161 -0.02 11.08 17.09
N ALA A 162 0.39 10.19 17.99
CA ALA A 162 -0.54 9.28 18.68
C ALA A 162 -0.22 9.20 20.17
N ASP A 163 -1.22 8.82 20.95
CA ASP A 163 -1.05 8.48 22.36
C ASP A 163 -0.20 7.20 22.49
N GLU A 164 0.50 7.05 23.62
CA GLU A 164 1.23 5.81 23.90
C GLU A 164 0.28 4.63 24.03
N VAL A 165 0.74 3.47 23.54
CA VAL A 165 0.00 2.22 23.65
C VAL A 165 0.13 1.73 25.10
N GLN A 166 -1.01 1.52 25.76
CA GLN A 166 -1.09 1.22 27.20
C GLN A 166 -0.60 -0.19 27.53
N ALA A 167 -0.80 -1.14 26.61
CA ALA A 167 -0.31 -2.50 26.74
C ALA A 167 0.10 -3.05 25.37
N GLN A 168 1.10 -3.92 25.36
CA GLN A 168 1.62 -4.55 24.15
C GLN A 168 1.85 -6.04 24.40
N THR A 169 1.87 -6.81 23.32
CA THR A 169 2.28 -8.21 23.34
C THR A 169 3.50 -8.40 22.42
N GLY A 170 3.76 -9.62 21.96
CA GLY A 170 4.86 -9.99 21.10
C GLY A 170 4.97 -9.17 19.82
N ALA A 171 6.13 -9.27 19.18
CA ALA A 171 6.41 -8.58 17.93
C ALA A 171 5.42 -9.01 16.83
N LEU A 172 4.87 -8.04 16.10
CA LEU A 172 3.94 -8.32 15.00
C LEU A 172 4.72 -8.89 13.82
N ILE A 173 4.40 -10.12 13.41
CA ILE A 173 5.05 -10.78 12.26
C ILE A 173 4.27 -10.60 10.95
N ALA A 174 2.94 -10.66 11.03
CA ALA A 174 2.04 -10.61 9.89
C ALA A 174 0.71 -9.99 10.32
N GLY A 175 0.01 -9.39 9.35
CA GLY A 175 -1.26 -8.71 9.57
C GLY A 175 -2.30 -9.02 8.52
N VAL A 176 -3.57 -9.07 8.91
CA VAL A 176 -4.67 -9.22 7.94
C VAL A 176 -5.75 -8.20 8.25
N VAL A 177 -6.10 -7.40 7.25
CA VAL A 177 -7.26 -6.52 7.31
C VAL A 177 -8.46 -7.29 6.75
N TYR A 178 -9.55 -7.37 7.50
CA TYR A 178 -10.79 -7.99 7.03
C TYR A 178 -11.87 -6.95 6.74
N ASP A 179 -12.56 -7.14 5.62
CA ASP A 179 -13.68 -6.31 5.19
C ASP A 179 -14.72 -7.17 4.43
N LEU A 180 -15.94 -6.66 4.26
CA LEU A 180 -17.00 -7.17 3.39
C LEU A 180 -17.07 -6.39 2.06
N SER A 181 -15.91 -6.07 1.48
CA SER A 181 -15.79 -5.40 0.17
C SER A 181 -15.69 -6.37 -1.01
N GLY A 182 -15.83 -7.68 -0.79
CA GLY A 182 -15.81 -8.67 -1.86
C GLY A 182 -16.94 -8.41 -2.88
N ILE A 183 -16.64 -8.69 -4.14
CA ILE A 183 -17.63 -8.62 -5.22
C ILE A 183 -18.72 -9.65 -4.91
N SER A 184 -19.98 -9.23 -4.80
CA SER A 184 -21.11 -10.14 -4.65
C SER A 184 -21.66 -10.48 -6.04
N VAL A 185 -21.49 -11.75 -6.43
CA VAL A 185 -22.14 -12.33 -7.59
C VAL A 185 -23.04 -13.44 -7.08
N LYS A 186 -24.34 -13.36 -7.40
CA LYS A 186 -25.34 -14.31 -6.92
C LYS A 186 -24.90 -15.75 -7.21
N GLY A 187 -24.74 -16.54 -6.15
CA GLY A 187 -24.32 -17.95 -6.23
C GLY A 187 -22.81 -18.19 -6.37
N GLN A 188 -21.98 -17.15 -6.26
CA GLN A 188 -20.53 -17.27 -6.26
C GLN A 188 -19.91 -16.51 -5.07
N ASN A 189 -19.17 -17.25 -4.26
CA ASN A 189 -18.37 -16.67 -3.20
C ASN A 189 -17.08 -16.12 -3.81
N ILE A 190 -16.86 -14.80 -3.72
CA ILE A 190 -15.65 -14.14 -4.22
C ILE A 190 -14.92 -13.51 -3.05
N VAL A 191 -13.61 -13.69 -3.03
CA VAL A 191 -12.68 -13.08 -2.07
C VAL A 191 -11.82 -12.08 -2.84
N ASN A 192 -11.99 -10.79 -2.54
CA ASN A 192 -11.15 -9.75 -3.10
C ASN A 192 -9.88 -9.59 -2.27
N MET A 193 -8.73 -9.67 -2.93
CA MET A 193 -7.41 -9.58 -2.30
C MET A 193 -6.72 -8.29 -2.72
N GLN A 194 -6.23 -7.52 -1.74
CA GLN A 194 -5.37 -6.36 -1.95
C GLN A 194 -4.06 -6.60 -1.22
N MET A 195 -2.93 -6.29 -1.85
CA MET A 195 -1.62 -6.67 -1.34
C MET A 195 -0.52 -5.65 -1.59
N ASN A 196 -0.77 -4.61 -2.37
CA ASN A 196 0.20 -3.56 -2.59
C ASN A 196 0.33 -2.75 -1.29
N GLY A 197 1.53 -2.84 -0.73
CA GLY A 197 2.09 -1.91 0.23
C GLY A 197 2.20 -0.50 -0.32
N LEU A 198 2.80 0.37 0.48
CA LEU A 198 3.02 1.75 0.07
C LEU A 198 3.85 1.85 -1.20
N ASN A 199 3.38 2.66 -2.14
CA ASN A 199 4.05 2.93 -3.42
C ASN A 199 4.40 1.65 -4.20
N GLY A 200 3.52 0.64 -4.15
CA GLY A 200 3.70 -0.60 -4.91
C GLY A 200 4.68 -1.60 -4.30
N GLN A 201 5.07 -1.42 -3.02
CA GLN A 201 5.83 -2.43 -2.29
C GLN A 201 5.01 -3.72 -2.17
N GLN A 202 5.57 -4.87 -2.50
CA GLN A 202 4.83 -6.13 -2.43
C GLN A 202 4.94 -6.78 -1.04
N VAL A 203 3.88 -7.45 -0.63
CA VAL A 203 3.82 -8.27 0.59
C VAL A 203 4.49 -9.60 0.31
N ASN A 204 4.90 -10.31 1.35
CA ASN A 204 5.41 -11.66 1.17
C ASN A 204 4.40 -12.59 0.44
N LEU A 205 4.86 -13.19 -0.66
CA LEU A 205 4.05 -14.02 -1.55
C LEU A 205 3.46 -15.27 -0.86
N ASP A 206 4.11 -15.83 0.16
CA ASP A 206 3.59 -17.04 0.83
C ASP A 206 2.32 -16.74 1.62
N VAL A 207 2.22 -15.53 2.20
CA VAL A 207 1.01 -15.08 2.90
C VAL A 207 -0.15 -14.99 1.91
N PHE A 208 0.12 -14.42 0.73
CA PHE A 208 -0.86 -14.33 -0.36
C PHE A 208 -1.28 -15.72 -0.86
N ASN A 209 -0.33 -16.56 -1.29
CA ASN A 209 -0.57 -17.90 -1.81
C ASN A 209 -1.33 -18.78 -0.81
N GLY A 210 -0.99 -18.67 0.48
CA GLY A 210 -1.66 -19.42 1.52
C GLY A 210 -3.14 -19.04 1.66
N VAL A 211 -3.46 -17.75 1.58
CA VAL A 211 -4.86 -17.27 1.60
C VAL A 211 -5.60 -17.68 0.33
N VAL A 212 -4.98 -17.56 -0.85
CA VAL A 212 -5.57 -18.02 -2.12
C VAL A 212 -5.89 -19.51 -2.05
N LYS A 213 -4.96 -20.32 -1.53
CA LYS A 213 -5.16 -21.76 -1.35
C LYS A 213 -6.32 -22.06 -0.40
N ILE A 214 -6.48 -21.31 0.69
CA ILE A 214 -7.62 -21.47 1.62
C ILE A 214 -8.94 -21.13 0.91
N ALA A 215 -8.98 -20.00 0.20
CA ALA A 215 -10.18 -19.57 -0.53
C ALA A 215 -10.63 -20.61 -1.58
N ASP A 216 -9.69 -21.09 -2.41
CA ASP A 216 -9.98 -22.05 -3.49
C ASP A 216 -10.30 -23.45 -2.93
N SER A 217 -9.42 -24.01 -2.10
CA SER A 217 -9.51 -25.43 -1.70
C SER A 217 -10.59 -25.74 -0.67
N LYS A 218 -10.91 -24.80 0.22
CA LYS A 218 -11.81 -25.06 1.37
C LYS A 218 -13.14 -24.34 1.29
N HIS A 219 -13.13 -23.12 0.78
CA HIS A 219 -14.34 -22.30 0.66
C HIS A 219 -14.91 -22.28 -0.76
N HIS A 220 -14.28 -22.98 -1.71
CA HIS A 220 -14.64 -23.00 -3.14
C HIS A 220 -14.92 -21.60 -3.68
N SER A 221 -14.15 -20.64 -3.20
CA SER A 221 -14.35 -19.23 -3.46
C SER A 221 -13.35 -18.76 -4.49
N LYS A 222 -13.84 -17.97 -5.44
CA LYS A 222 -12.98 -17.37 -6.46
C LYS A 222 -12.20 -16.24 -5.84
N VAL A 223 -10.94 -16.09 -6.24
CA VAL A 223 -10.11 -14.96 -5.82
C VAL A 223 -10.17 -13.89 -6.89
N ALA A 224 -10.48 -12.67 -6.47
CA ALA A 224 -10.37 -11.47 -7.29
C ALA A 224 -9.15 -10.67 -6.82
N ILE A 225 -8.41 -10.13 -7.78
CA ILE A 225 -7.19 -9.36 -7.54
C ILE A 225 -7.28 -8.09 -8.37
N PHE A 226 -6.94 -6.94 -7.77
CA PHE A 226 -7.10 -5.62 -8.39
C PHE A 226 -8.53 -5.38 -8.94
N GLY A 227 -9.55 -5.93 -8.26
CA GLY A 227 -10.95 -5.81 -8.68
C GLY A 227 -11.35 -6.67 -9.88
N THR A 228 -10.51 -7.60 -10.31
CA THR A 228 -10.78 -8.48 -11.46
C THR A 228 -10.64 -9.95 -11.11
N MET A 229 -11.47 -10.81 -11.72
CA MET A 229 -11.37 -12.26 -11.62
C MET A 229 -10.63 -12.78 -12.85
N HIS A 230 -9.52 -13.49 -12.65
CA HIS A 230 -8.80 -14.14 -13.74
C HIS A 230 -9.41 -15.51 -14.08
N ARG A 231 -9.96 -16.20 -13.08
CA ARG A 231 -10.43 -17.59 -13.19
C ARG A 231 -11.96 -17.70 -13.34
N HIS A 232 -12.39 -18.38 -14.40
CA HIS A 232 -13.73 -19.00 -14.54
C HIS A 232 -14.94 -18.08 -14.55
N THR A 233 -14.89 -16.95 -15.25
CA THR A 233 -16.09 -16.13 -15.51
C THR A 233 -16.70 -16.54 -16.84
N SER A 234 -17.39 -17.69 -16.92
CA SER A 234 -18.09 -18.15 -18.12
C SER A 234 -17.18 -18.42 -19.35
N PRO A 235 -17.45 -19.43 -20.19
CA PRO A 235 -16.77 -19.56 -21.49
C PRO A 235 -17.01 -18.36 -22.43
N TYR A 236 -17.88 -17.41 -22.04
CA TYR A 236 -18.27 -16.23 -22.80
C TYR A 236 -17.74 -14.89 -22.26
N VAL A 237 -17.13 -14.83 -21.06
CA VAL A 237 -16.46 -13.60 -20.57
C VAL A 237 -14.96 -13.85 -20.56
N THR A 238 -14.37 -13.71 -21.74
CA THR A 238 -12.93 -13.83 -21.97
C THR A 238 -12.23 -12.61 -21.38
N TYR A 239 -11.95 -12.63 -20.07
CA TYR A 239 -10.99 -11.68 -19.53
C TYR A 239 -9.64 -11.95 -20.19
N SER A 240 -9.04 -10.90 -20.76
CA SER A 240 -7.72 -11.03 -21.36
C SER A 240 -6.73 -11.54 -20.30
N PRO A 241 -5.87 -12.52 -20.62
CA PRO A 241 -4.85 -12.99 -19.68
C PRO A 241 -3.88 -11.86 -19.25
N PHE A 242 -3.90 -10.74 -19.98
CA PHE A 242 -3.09 -9.56 -19.68
C PHE A 242 -3.74 -8.56 -18.71
N THR A 243 -5.03 -8.70 -18.39
CA THR A 243 -5.74 -7.72 -17.56
C THR A 243 -5.14 -7.63 -16.15
N VAL A 244 -4.96 -8.77 -15.49
CA VAL A 244 -4.37 -8.82 -14.13
C VAL A 244 -2.92 -8.31 -14.13
N PRO A 245 -2.01 -8.79 -15.02
CA PRO A 245 -0.66 -8.25 -15.10
C PRO A 245 -0.62 -6.73 -15.32
N ILE A 246 -1.42 -6.20 -16.25
CA ILE A 246 -1.45 -4.75 -16.54
C ILE A 246 -1.95 -3.95 -15.34
N LEU A 247 -3.01 -4.42 -14.68
CA LEU A 247 -3.51 -3.79 -13.45
C LEU A 247 -2.51 -3.89 -12.30
N ALA A 248 -1.77 -5.00 -12.19
CA ALA A 248 -0.70 -5.16 -11.22
C ALA A 248 0.38 -4.10 -11.44
N LEU A 249 0.84 -3.89 -12.68
CA LEU A 249 1.81 -2.85 -13.01
C LEU A 249 1.26 -1.45 -12.76
N TYR A 250 0.00 -1.19 -13.14
CA TYR A 250 -0.62 0.11 -12.99
C TYR A 250 -0.78 0.49 -11.52
N THR A 251 -1.34 -0.42 -10.72
CA THR A 251 -1.53 -0.21 -9.28
C THR A 251 -0.20 -0.10 -8.57
N GLN A 252 0.80 -0.90 -8.94
CA GLN A 252 2.15 -0.78 -8.40
C GLN A 252 2.76 0.60 -8.72
N ALA A 253 2.60 1.11 -9.94
CA ALA A 253 3.20 2.35 -10.38
C ALA A 253 2.55 3.61 -9.79
N PHE A 254 1.22 3.64 -9.74
CA PHE A 254 0.47 4.89 -9.55
C PHE A 254 -0.41 4.91 -8.29
N VAL A 255 -0.60 3.78 -7.61
CA VAL A 255 -1.41 3.74 -6.39
C VAL A 255 -0.48 3.75 -5.18
N SER A 256 -0.52 4.83 -4.40
CA SER A 256 0.31 4.96 -3.19
C SER A 256 -0.22 4.12 -2.03
N ILE A 257 -1.55 4.08 -1.83
CA ILE A 257 -2.23 3.29 -0.79
C ILE A 257 -3.33 2.48 -1.48
N GLU A 258 -3.18 1.15 -1.55
CA GLU A 258 -4.23 0.27 -2.11
C GLU A 258 -5.28 -0.08 -1.06
N GLY A 259 -4.85 -0.34 0.18
CA GLY A 259 -5.70 -0.75 1.28
C GLY A 259 -5.14 -0.31 2.62
N ILE A 260 -5.90 -0.56 3.69
CA ILE A 260 -5.47 -0.22 5.06
C ILE A 260 -4.14 -0.91 5.41
N HIS A 261 -3.90 -2.12 4.89
CA HIS A 261 -2.68 -2.89 5.10
C HIS A 261 -1.43 -2.21 4.52
N SER A 262 -1.56 -1.27 3.58
CA SER A 262 -0.41 -0.76 2.83
C SER A 262 0.69 -0.18 3.74
N VAL A 263 0.31 0.38 4.89
CA VAL A 263 1.25 0.96 5.88
C VAL A 263 2.01 -0.08 6.71
N MET A 264 1.56 -1.35 6.75
CA MET A 264 2.16 -2.40 7.59
C MET A 264 3.62 -2.68 7.21
N GLY A 265 3.96 -2.57 5.92
CA GLY A 265 5.30 -2.79 5.39
C GLY A 265 6.37 -1.87 5.99
N LYS A 266 6.02 -0.63 6.36
CA LYS A 266 6.93 0.31 7.07
C LYS A 266 7.47 -0.26 8.38
N TYR A 267 6.69 -1.12 9.01
CA TYR A 267 6.95 -1.67 10.34
C TYR A 267 7.48 -3.11 10.30
N GLY A 268 7.84 -3.61 9.12
CA GLY A 268 8.26 -4.99 8.93
C GLY A 268 7.12 -6.01 9.09
N VAL A 269 5.87 -5.57 9.18
CA VAL A 269 4.69 -6.43 9.30
C VAL A 269 4.21 -6.80 7.90
N GLN A 270 4.17 -8.10 7.60
CA GLN A 270 3.71 -8.60 6.30
C GLN A 270 2.18 -8.66 6.29
N GLY A 271 1.53 -7.77 5.54
CA GLY A 271 0.09 -7.60 5.68
C GLY A 271 -0.69 -7.39 4.39
N LEU A 272 -1.88 -7.98 4.30
CA LEU A 272 -2.78 -7.85 3.15
C LEU A 272 -4.23 -7.57 3.59
N THR A 273 -5.08 -7.07 2.68
CA THR A 273 -6.52 -6.94 2.92
C THR A 273 -7.27 -8.09 2.23
N ILE A 274 -8.20 -8.70 2.98
CA ILE A 274 -9.14 -9.71 2.50
C ILE A 274 -10.55 -9.12 2.57
N GLY A 275 -11.11 -8.83 1.40
CA GLY A 275 -12.51 -8.45 1.21
C GLY A 275 -13.36 -9.69 0.93
N LEU A 276 -14.06 -10.21 1.94
CA LEU A 276 -14.99 -11.31 1.76
C LEU A 276 -16.28 -10.82 1.08
N SER A 277 -16.88 -11.65 0.22
CA SER A 277 -18.20 -11.34 -0.35
C SER A 277 -19.24 -11.16 0.75
N PHE A 278 -20.17 -10.23 0.54
CA PHE A 278 -21.30 -10.01 1.44
C PHE A 278 -22.16 -11.27 1.67
N ASP A 279 -22.15 -12.20 0.70
CA ASP A 279 -22.89 -13.47 0.75
C ASP A 279 -22.31 -14.50 1.73
N TYR A 280 -21.08 -14.28 2.23
CA TYR A 280 -20.52 -15.12 3.27
C TYR A 280 -21.40 -15.06 4.53
N SER A 281 -21.85 -16.22 4.99
CA SER A 281 -22.50 -16.33 6.30
C SER A 281 -21.52 -16.03 7.44
N GLU A 282 -22.07 -15.77 8.61
CA GLU A 282 -21.33 -15.51 9.85
C GLU A 282 -20.43 -16.70 10.20
N ARG A 283 -20.93 -17.92 9.99
CA ARG A 283 -20.16 -19.15 10.19
C ARG A 283 -19.01 -19.27 9.19
N GLN A 284 -19.29 -19.10 7.89
CA GLN A 284 -18.25 -19.18 6.85
C GLN A 284 -17.16 -18.12 7.07
N THR A 285 -17.54 -16.91 7.47
CA THR A 285 -16.59 -15.83 7.77
C THR A 285 -15.69 -16.22 8.95
N GLY A 286 -16.27 -16.69 10.07
CA GLY A 286 -15.49 -17.10 11.23
C GLY A 286 -14.57 -18.29 10.96
N GLN A 287 -15.03 -19.26 10.16
CA GLN A 287 -14.20 -20.38 9.69
C GLN A 287 -13.04 -19.90 8.81
N PHE A 288 -13.30 -18.97 7.89
CA PHE A 288 -12.26 -18.40 7.02
C PHE A 288 -11.18 -17.66 7.85
N ILE A 289 -11.61 -16.80 8.80
CA ILE A 289 -10.70 -16.07 9.69
C ILE A 289 -9.88 -17.05 10.55
N GLU A 290 -10.50 -18.11 11.06
CA GLU A 290 -9.81 -19.17 11.81
C GLU A 290 -8.72 -19.83 10.97
N GLU A 291 -9.00 -20.16 9.71
CA GLU A 291 -8.07 -20.86 8.83
C GLU A 291 -6.88 -20.01 8.42
N VAL A 292 -7.12 -18.74 8.08
CA VAL A 292 -6.04 -17.78 7.81
C VAL A 292 -5.19 -17.58 9.06
N SER A 293 -5.81 -17.45 10.23
CA SER A 293 -5.10 -17.34 11.51
C SER A 293 -4.27 -18.60 11.82
N ARG A 294 -4.78 -19.80 11.53
CA ARG A 294 -4.03 -21.06 11.68
C ARG A 294 -2.88 -21.17 10.68
N MET A 295 -3.05 -20.67 9.46
CA MET A 295 -1.98 -20.59 8.47
C MET A 295 -0.84 -19.70 8.98
N LEU A 296 -1.17 -18.50 9.45
CA LEU A 296 -0.20 -17.55 10.00
C LEU A 296 0.47 -18.06 11.29
N ASN A 297 -0.20 -18.87 12.12
CA ASN A 297 0.42 -19.54 13.26
C ASN A 297 1.49 -20.58 12.87
N ASN A 298 1.41 -21.16 11.67
CA ASN A 298 2.32 -22.21 11.22
C ASN A 298 3.51 -21.69 10.40
N VAL A 299 3.60 -20.37 10.19
CA VAL A 299 4.78 -19.74 9.57
C VAL A 299 5.91 -19.78 10.61
N LEU A 300 6.73 -20.85 10.61
CA LEU A 300 7.75 -21.12 11.63
C LEU A 300 9.03 -20.31 11.43
N GLU A 301 9.39 -20.04 10.19
CA GLU A 301 10.50 -19.14 9.87
C GLU A 301 9.92 -17.78 9.56
N ARG A 302 10.50 -16.71 10.13
CA ARG A 302 10.31 -15.36 9.58
C ARG A 302 10.47 -15.49 8.07
N LEU A 303 9.57 -14.88 7.32
CA LEU A 303 9.32 -15.07 5.89
C LEU A 303 10.56 -14.77 4.99
N HIS A 304 11.65 -15.52 5.16
CA HIS A 304 13.02 -15.24 4.72
C HIS A 304 13.36 -15.87 3.37
N GLN A 305 12.56 -16.82 2.87
CA GLN A 305 12.77 -17.45 1.57
C GLN A 305 11.80 -16.96 0.48
N SER A 306 10.81 -16.14 0.82
CA SER A 306 9.76 -15.75 -0.13
C SER A 306 10.01 -14.39 -0.77
N TYR A 307 9.59 -14.27 -2.02
CA TYR A 307 9.87 -13.13 -2.89
C TYR A 307 9.09 -11.88 -2.46
N PHE A 308 9.79 -10.74 -2.35
CA PHE A 308 9.22 -9.39 -2.13
C PHE A 308 9.18 -8.56 -3.41
N MET A 309 9.66 -9.12 -4.51
CA MET A 309 9.85 -8.45 -5.79
C MET A 309 9.27 -9.38 -6.85
N TYR A 310 7.96 -9.22 -7.08
CA TYR A 310 7.21 -10.00 -8.05
C TYR A 310 6.10 -9.14 -8.67
N VAL A 311 5.58 -9.62 -9.81
CA VAL A 311 4.34 -9.15 -10.43
C VAL A 311 3.42 -10.34 -10.57
N LEU A 312 2.17 -10.18 -10.11
CA LEU A 312 1.17 -11.23 -10.30
C LEU A 312 0.75 -11.29 -11.76
N SER A 313 0.77 -12.51 -12.29
CA SER A 313 0.20 -12.82 -13.59
C SER A 313 -1.22 -13.36 -13.45
N ASP A 314 -1.46 -14.12 -12.38
CA ASP A 314 -2.73 -14.73 -12.00
C ASP A 314 -2.78 -14.89 -10.47
N ASP A 315 -3.88 -15.40 -9.93
CA ASP A 315 -4.04 -15.77 -8.52
C ASP A 315 -3.08 -16.87 -8.04
N MET A 316 -2.61 -17.72 -8.96
CA MET A 316 -1.68 -18.81 -8.68
C MET A 316 -0.30 -18.65 -9.33
N HIS A 317 -0.11 -17.65 -10.18
CA HIS A 317 1.10 -17.48 -10.97
C HIS A 317 1.70 -16.08 -10.79
N PHE A 318 3.01 -16.04 -10.53
CA PHE A 318 3.76 -14.81 -10.37
C PHE A 318 5.02 -14.82 -11.24
N SER A 319 5.46 -13.63 -11.62
CA SER A 319 6.73 -13.39 -12.28
C SER A 319 7.68 -12.76 -11.26
N SER A 320 8.79 -13.44 -10.96
CA SER A 320 9.81 -12.95 -10.02
C SER A 320 10.69 -11.88 -10.67
N ILE A 321 11.49 -11.18 -9.84
CA ILE A 321 12.50 -10.21 -10.30
C ILE A 321 13.43 -10.75 -11.38
N GLY A 322 13.75 -12.04 -11.35
CA GLY A 322 14.60 -12.66 -12.38
C GLY A 322 13.99 -12.58 -13.78
N PHE A 323 12.67 -12.74 -13.90
CA PHE A 323 11.99 -12.68 -15.19
C PHE A 323 11.69 -11.25 -15.62
N TYR A 324 11.21 -10.42 -14.71
CA TYR A 324 10.77 -9.08 -15.09
C TYR A 324 11.96 -8.13 -15.33
N SER A 325 13.11 -8.34 -14.69
CA SER A 325 14.32 -7.54 -14.92
C SER A 325 14.82 -7.65 -16.38
N ILE A 326 14.62 -8.81 -17.01
CA ILE A 326 14.90 -9.02 -18.44
C ILE A 326 14.05 -8.07 -19.29
N THR A 327 12.77 -7.90 -18.95
CA THR A 327 11.86 -6.98 -19.65
C THR A 327 12.34 -5.54 -19.59
N ILE A 328 12.79 -5.07 -18.42
CA ILE A 328 13.38 -3.72 -18.28
C ILE A 328 14.66 -3.61 -19.10
N GLY A 329 15.50 -4.64 -19.09
CA GLY A 329 16.71 -4.69 -19.93
C GLY A 329 16.40 -4.54 -21.42
N ILE A 330 15.36 -5.23 -21.92
CA ILE A 330 14.88 -5.12 -23.31
C ILE A 330 14.34 -3.71 -23.58
N LEU A 331 13.56 -3.14 -22.66
CA LEU A 331 13.03 -1.78 -22.84
C LEU A 331 14.13 -0.72 -22.87
N VAL A 332 15.22 -0.90 -22.13
CA VAL A 332 16.35 0.03 -22.07
C VAL A 332 17.38 -0.23 -23.18
N SER A 333 17.41 -1.42 -23.79
CA SER A 333 18.42 -1.79 -24.78
C SER A 333 18.54 -0.83 -25.97
N PRO A 334 17.47 -0.19 -26.51
CA PRO A 334 17.63 0.81 -27.57
C PRO A 334 18.52 1.98 -27.16
N LEU A 335 18.42 2.45 -25.90
CA LEU A 335 19.27 3.52 -25.39
C LEU A 335 20.73 3.07 -25.31
N LEU A 336 20.99 1.84 -24.85
CA LEU A 336 22.33 1.26 -24.78
C LEU A 336 22.98 1.11 -26.16
N ILE A 337 22.19 0.69 -27.15
CA ILE A 337 22.64 0.60 -28.55
C ILE A 337 22.96 1.99 -29.10
N SER A 338 22.12 2.99 -28.84
CA SER A 338 22.38 4.38 -29.25
C SER A 338 23.65 4.94 -28.59
N ILE A 339 23.90 4.65 -27.31
CA ILE A 339 25.14 5.01 -26.62
C ILE A 339 26.35 4.41 -27.34
N TYR A 340 26.31 3.11 -27.63
CA TYR A 340 27.39 2.42 -28.33
C TYR A 340 27.64 3.00 -29.73
N TYR A 341 26.57 3.33 -30.47
CA TYR A 341 26.67 3.94 -31.80
C TYR A 341 27.31 5.33 -31.75
N GLU A 342 26.89 6.19 -30.82
CA GLU A 342 27.48 7.52 -30.62
C GLU A 342 28.95 7.43 -30.17
N PHE A 343 29.28 6.46 -29.33
CA PHE A 343 30.66 6.21 -28.90
C PHE A 343 31.55 5.73 -30.06
N LYS A 344 31.01 4.93 -30.99
CA LYS A 344 31.73 4.54 -32.22
C LYS A 344 31.94 5.69 -33.19
N LYS A 345 31.04 6.67 -33.26
CA LYS A 345 31.20 7.83 -34.15
C LYS A 345 32.45 8.65 -33.80
N ARG A 346 32.79 8.80 -32.52
CA ARG A 346 33.96 9.57 -32.05
C ARG A 346 34.51 9.03 -30.73
N TRP A 347 35.79 8.66 -30.73
CA TRP A 347 36.51 8.16 -29.56
C TRP A 347 37.12 9.26 -28.67
N ASP A 348 37.17 10.51 -29.15
CA ASP A 348 37.77 11.63 -28.41
C ASP A 348 36.82 12.14 -27.33
N TRP A 349 37.03 11.76 -26.07
CA TRP A 349 36.20 12.23 -24.95
C TRP A 349 36.66 13.59 -24.43
N SER A 350 35.76 14.57 -24.41
CA SER A 350 35.97 15.86 -23.74
C SER A 350 34.85 16.13 -22.73
N PRO A 351 35.18 16.43 -21.45
CA PRO A 351 34.16 16.69 -20.44
C PRO A 351 33.43 18.01 -20.75
N VAL A 352 32.10 17.96 -20.84
CA VAL A 352 31.28 19.14 -21.11
C VAL A 352 30.83 19.77 -19.80
N LEU A 353 31.56 20.78 -19.33
CA LEU A 353 31.32 21.41 -18.02
C LEU A 353 29.88 21.97 -17.89
N SER A 354 29.31 22.50 -18.97
CA SER A 354 27.95 23.04 -18.97
C SER A 354 26.87 21.99 -18.64
N TYR A 355 27.10 20.73 -19.01
CA TYR A 355 26.19 19.62 -18.67
C TYR A 355 26.21 19.35 -17.16
N PHE A 356 27.38 19.31 -16.53
CA PHE A 356 27.48 19.09 -15.07
C PHE A 356 26.91 20.26 -14.27
N VAL A 357 27.11 21.49 -14.75
CA VAL A 357 26.55 22.70 -14.12
C VAL A 357 25.02 22.69 -14.20
N SER A 358 24.42 22.31 -15.34
CA SER A 358 22.96 22.26 -15.47
C SER A 358 22.34 21.20 -14.56
N HIS A 359 22.96 20.02 -14.42
CA HIS A 359 22.48 18.97 -13.52
C HIS A 359 22.64 19.36 -12.05
N SER A 360 23.77 19.99 -11.69
CA SER A 360 23.98 20.49 -10.33
C SER A 360 22.95 21.56 -9.95
N LEU A 361 22.63 22.46 -10.88
CA LEU A 361 21.57 23.46 -10.70
C LEU A 361 20.19 22.80 -10.58
N GLY A 362 19.88 21.81 -11.42
CA GLY A 362 18.63 21.04 -11.35
C GLY A 362 18.49 20.31 -10.00
N PHE A 363 19.56 19.69 -9.52
CA PHE A 363 19.59 19.04 -8.21
C PHE A 363 19.38 20.06 -7.09
N LEU A 364 20.04 21.22 -7.15
CA LEU A 364 19.85 22.30 -6.17
C LEU A 364 18.41 22.81 -6.16
N ILE A 365 17.80 23.00 -7.34
CA ILE A 365 16.37 23.35 -7.46
C ILE A 365 15.49 22.27 -6.83
N TYR A 366 15.81 20.99 -7.04
CA TYR A 366 15.09 19.87 -6.43
C TYR A 366 15.21 19.86 -4.89
N PHE A 367 16.40 20.08 -4.32
CA PHE A 367 16.56 20.20 -2.87
C PHE A 367 15.83 21.42 -2.32
N ALA A 368 15.95 22.57 -2.98
CA ALA A 368 15.29 23.79 -2.58
C ALA A 368 13.76 23.61 -2.60
N SER A 369 13.20 23.04 -3.68
CA SER A 369 11.77 22.79 -3.81
C SER A 369 11.27 21.76 -2.79
N THR A 370 12.02 20.68 -2.55
CA THR A 370 11.70 19.67 -1.53
C THR A 370 11.76 20.25 -0.12
N TRP A 371 12.75 21.11 0.17
CA TRP A 371 12.90 21.76 1.46
C TRP A 371 11.77 22.76 1.72
N ILE A 372 11.45 23.60 0.73
CA ILE A 372 10.31 24.53 0.75
C ILE A 372 9.02 23.74 0.96
N PHE A 373 8.81 22.66 0.21
CA PHE A 373 7.65 21.78 0.35
C PHE A 373 7.50 21.26 1.78
N LYS A 374 8.58 20.74 2.37
CA LYS A 374 8.55 20.15 3.71
C LYS A 374 8.30 21.16 4.83
N HIS A 375 8.79 22.40 4.70
CA HIS A 375 8.79 23.37 5.82
C HIS A 375 7.80 24.52 5.64
N ILE A 376 7.54 24.96 4.41
CA ILE A 376 6.71 26.14 4.10
C ILE A 376 5.32 25.71 3.60
N GLY A 377 5.24 24.58 2.88
CA GLY A 377 3.99 24.09 2.28
C GLY A 377 2.84 23.93 3.28
N ASN A 378 3.11 23.44 4.49
CA ASN A 378 2.08 23.29 5.53
C ASN A 378 1.54 24.65 6.03
N GLU A 379 2.38 25.67 6.17
CA GLU A 379 1.98 26.97 6.72
C GLU A 379 1.24 27.82 5.67
N VAL A 380 1.69 27.80 4.41
CA VAL A 380 1.08 28.59 3.32
C VAL A 380 -0.29 28.05 2.92
N VAL A 381 -0.44 26.72 2.82
CA VAL A 381 -1.73 26.10 2.46
C VAL A 381 -2.80 26.34 3.53
N LEU A 382 -2.41 26.43 4.81
CA LEU A 382 -3.33 26.76 5.91
C LEU A 382 -3.80 28.22 5.90
N LEU A 383 -3.11 29.12 5.19
CA LEU A 383 -3.40 30.55 5.13
C LEU A 383 -4.23 30.96 3.90
N SER A 384 -4.30 30.14 2.85
CA SER A 384 -5.03 30.42 1.62
C SER A 384 -6.38 29.72 1.56
N SER A 385 -7.47 30.43 1.83
CA SER A 385 -8.84 30.01 1.53
C SER A 385 -9.27 30.59 0.18
N PHE A 386 -9.49 29.74 -0.84
CA PHE A 386 -9.98 30.17 -2.16
C PHE A 386 -11.52 30.05 -2.23
N PRO A 387 -12.22 30.89 -3.01
CA PRO A 387 -13.69 30.93 -2.99
C PRO A 387 -14.34 29.88 -3.90
N PHE A 388 -13.98 28.59 -3.81
CA PHE A 388 -14.61 27.53 -4.60
C PHE A 388 -14.98 26.28 -3.78
N VAL A 389 -16.21 25.79 -3.94
CA VAL A 389 -16.75 24.61 -3.24
C VAL A 389 -16.29 23.33 -3.93
N GLY A 390 -15.49 22.51 -3.24
CA GLY A 390 -15.05 21.20 -3.72
C GLY A 390 -16.17 20.16 -3.74
N VAL A 391 -15.95 19.06 -4.48
CA VAL A 391 -16.91 17.94 -4.68
C VAL A 391 -17.33 17.26 -3.37
N GLU A 392 -16.59 17.48 -2.27
CA GLU A 392 -16.81 16.85 -0.97
C GLU A 392 -17.56 17.71 0.05
N GLY A 393 -18.10 18.86 -0.34
CA GLY A 393 -18.89 19.71 0.56
C GLY A 393 -18.09 20.37 1.69
N SER A 394 -16.76 20.38 1.59
CA SER A 394 -15.88 21.27 2.34
C SER A 394 -15.79 22.61 1.63
N GLU A 395 -16.02 23.71 2.35
CA GLU A 395 -15.84 25.06 1.82
C GLU A 395 -14.41 25.24 1.29
N GLY A 396 -14.27 25.65 0.03
CA GLY A 396 -13.22 26.62 -0.34
C GLY A 396 -11.78 26.16 -0.46
N GLN A 397 -11.43 24.87 -0.40
CA GLN A 397 -10.00 24.50 -0.43
C GLN A 397 -9.70 23.38 -1.41
N LEU A 398 -8.86 23.69 -2.41
CA LEU A 398 -8.15 22.70 -3.20
C LEU A 398 -7.41 21.77 -2.24
N THR A 399 -7.35 20.49 -2.56
CA THR A 399 -6.47 19.60 -1.81
C THR A 399 -5.03 20.11 -1.98
N PRO A 400 -4.24 20.20 -0.90
CA PRO A 400 -2.87 20.71 -0.89
C PRO A 400 -2.00 20.02 -1.94
N SER A 401 -2.29 18.75 -2.25
CA SER A 401 -1.66 18.00 -3.33
C SER A 401 -1.74 18.70 -4.69
N TYR A 402 -2.82 19.43 -4.99
CA TYR A 402 -2.97 20.20 -6.22
C TYR A 402 -2.11 21.46 -6.22
N ASP A 403 -2.11 22.26 -5.14
CA ASP A 403 -1.27 23.46 -5.05
C ASP A 403 0.23 23.11 -5.05
N ILE A 404 0.57 21.98 -4.42
CA ILE A 404 1.91 21.40 -4.39
C ILE A 404 2.34 20.91 -5.78
N ALA A 405 1.48 20.16 -6.46
CA ALA A 405 1.76 19.70 -7.83
C ALA A 405 1.88 20.90 -8.78
N THR A 406 1.03 21.91 -8.60
CA THR A 406 1.05 23.14 -9.42
C THR A 406 2.33 23.94 -9.16
N LEU A 407 2.78 24.09 -7.91
CA LEU A 407 4.04 24.77 -7.60
C LEU A 407 5.26 23.99 -8.11
N PHE A 408 5.27 22.66 -7.96
CA PHE A 408 6.33 21.81 -8.53
C PHE A 408 6.36 21.90 -10.05
N ILE A 409 5.19 21.83 -10.71
CA ILE A 409 5.07 22.01 -12.15
C ILE A 409 5.57 23.40 -12.52
N VAL A 410 5.12 24.48 -11.87
CA VAL A 410 5.55 25.86 -12.16
C VAL A 410 7.06 26.00 -12.03
N ILE A 411 7.67 25.58 -10.91
CA ILE A 411 9.12 25.68 -10.67
C ILE A 411 9.91 24.82 -11.66
N SER A 412 9.48 23.59 -11.92
CA SER A 412 10.13 22.66 -12.86
C SER A 412 9.91 23.06 -14.33
N SER A 413 8.85 23.83 -14.60
CA SER A 413 8.54 24.41 -15.91
C SER A 413 9.30 25.70 -16.16
N ILE A 414 9.90 26.33 -15.14
CA ILE A 414 10.76 27.49 -15.39
C ILE A 414 11.97 26.98 -16.18
N PRO A 415 12.13 27.43 -17.43
CA PRO A 415 13.06 26.82 -18.36
C PRO A 415 14.48 27.36 -18.11
N PHE A 416 14.94 27.43 -16.85
CA PHE A 416 16.26 27.94 -16.48
C PHE A 416 17.38 27.22 -17.25
N GLY A 417 17.23 25.90 -17.44
CA GLY A 417 18.12 25.08 -18.27
C GLY A 417 18.12 25.53 -19.73
N PHE A 418 16.94 25.72 -20.34
CA PHE A 418 16.85 26.24 -21.72
C PHE A 418 17.38 27.67 -21.82
N PHE A 419 17.08 28.56 -20.88
CA PHE A 419 17.58 29.94 -20.88
C PHE A 419 19.11 29.99 -20.81
N TYR A 420 19.72 29.14 -19.97
CA TYR A 420 21.17 29.00 -19.91
C TYR A 420 21.74 28.43 -21.22
N PHE A 421 21.08 27.42 -21.80
CA PHE A 421 21.49 26.81 -23.07
C PHE A 421 21.36 27.78 -24.26
N PHE A 422 20.33 28.63 -24.28
CA PHE A 422 20.15 29.69 -25.27
C PHE A 422 21.24 30.76 -25.17
N LYS A 423 21.67 31.10 -23.94
CA LYS A 423 22.77 32.07 -23.73
C LYS A 423 24.15 31.48 -23.98
N ASN A 424 24.34 30.19 -23.69
CA ASN A 424 25.61 29.47 -23.85
C ASN A 424 25.38 28.23 -24.74
N PRO A 425 25.22 28.40 -26.06
CA PRO A 425 25.00 27.28 -26.96
C PRO A 425 26.22 26.36 -26.94
N VAL A 426 25.97 25.06 -26.78
CA VAL A 426 27.02 24.05 -26.80
C VAL A 426 27.60 23.96 -28.22
N PRO A 427 28.93 24.05 -28.39
CA PRO A 427 29.56 23.85 -29.70
C PRO A 427 29.17 22.50 -30.29
N VAL A 428 28.90 22.46 -31.60
CA VAL A 428 28.43 21.26 -32.33
C VAL A 428 29.33 20.04 -32.06
N HIS A 429 30.63 20.26 -31.85
CA HIS A 429 31.61 19.21 -31.55
C HIS A 429 31.34 18.45 -30.23
N HIS A 430 30.67 19.07 -29.25
CA HIS A 430 30.39 18.47 -27.94
C HIS A 430 29.00 17.82 -27.85
N VAL A 431 28.16 17.96 -28.88
CA VAL A 431 26.79 17.40 -28.91
C VAL A 431 26.78 15.87 -28.74
N PRO A 432 27.66 15.08 -29.38
CA PRO A 432 27.71 13.63 -29.17
C PRO A 432 28.01 13.24 -27.72
N HIS A 433 28.90 13.97 -27.02
CA HIS A 433 29.23 13.69 -25.62
C HIS A 433 28.03 13.93 -24.70
N ILE A 434 27.29 15.03 -24.92
CA ILE A 434 26.07 15.31 -24.15
C ILE A 434 25.03 14.22 -24.41
N ARG A 435 24.85 13.77 -25.67
CA ARG A 435 23.92 12.69 -25.98
C ARG A 435 24.27 11.40 -25.25
N ILE A 436 25.54 11.01 -25.26
CA ILE A 436 26.02 9.82 -24.53
C ILE A 436 25.69 9.95 -23.03
N LEU A 437 25.98 11.11 -22.43
CA LEU A 437 25.69 11.36 -21.01
C LEU A 437 24.19 11.28 -20.70
N CYS A 438 23.34 11.99 -21.46
CA CYS A 438 21.88 11.97 -21.28
C CYS A 438 21.28 10.56 -21.45
N LEU A 439 21.74 9.82 -22.47
CA LEU A 439 21.26 8.45 -22.71
C LEU A 439 21.69 7.51 -21.58
N THR A 440 22.94 7.66 -21.09
CA THR A 440 23.47 6.85 -19.98
C THR A 440 22.72 7.15 -18.69
N GLU A 441 22.56 8.42 -18.36
CA GLU A 441 21.79 8.86 -17.19
C GLU A 441 20.35 8.37 -17.24
N THR A 442 19.67 8.53 -18.38
CA THR A 442 18.29 8.07 -18.50
C THR A 442 18.19 6.55 -18.37
N SER A 443 19.11 5.81 -18.97
CA SER A 443 19.16 4.35 -18.85
C SER A 443 19.32 3.92 -17.39
N LEU A 444 20.21 4.59 -16.65
CA LEU A 444 20.42 4.34 -15.22
C LEU A 444 19.18 4.70 -14.40
N ILE A 445 18.55 5.86 -14.65
CA ILE A 445 17.34 6.28 -13.94
C ILE A 445 16.19 5.28 -14.17
N VAL A 446 15.96 4.85 -15.41
CA VAL A 446 14.91 3.88 -15.73
C VAL A 446 15.20 2.52 -15.07
N CYS A 447 16.45 2.06 -15.08
CA CYS A 447 16.85 0.83 -14.39
C CYS A 447 16.67 0.92 -12.87
N CYS A 448 17.14 2.01 -12.25
CA CYS A 448 16.95 2.25 -10.81
C CYS A 448 15.47 2.35 -10.45
N CYS A 449 14.68 3.04 -11.27
CA CYS A 449 13.23 3.13 -11.11
C CYS A 449 12.59 1.74 -11.17
N GLY A 450 12.92 0.92 -12.18
CA GLY A 450 12.41 -0.44 -12.32
C GLY A 450 12.82 -1.41 -11.21
N LEU A 451 13.95 -1.17 -10.53
CA LEU A 451 14.37 -1.93 -9.35
C LEU A 451 13.58 -1.55 -8.09
N ILE A 452 13.26 -0.26 -7.92
CA ILE A 452 12.50 0.24 -6.76
C ILE A 452 11.01 -0.02 -6.93
N ASN A 453 10.47 0.30 -8.11
CA ASN A 453 9.08 0.15 -8.48
C ASN A 453 8.99 -0.31 -9.94
N TYR A 454 8.79 -1.61 -10.12
CA TYR A 454 8.81 -2.22 -11.44
C TYR A 454 7.74 -1.64 -12.38
N GLY A 455 6.50 -1.52 -11.92
CA GLY A 455 5.42 -0.90 -12.68
C GLY A 455 5.79 0.49 -13.20
N LEU A 456 6.30 1.36 -12.32
CA LEU A 456 6.70 2.72 -12.69
C LEU A 456 7.87 2.72 -13.69
N GLY A 457 8.83 1.82 -13.52
CA GLY A 457 9.93 1.62 -14.46
C GLY A 457 9.47 1.22 -15.85
N VAL A 458 8.53 0.28 -15.96
CA VAL A 458 7.97 -0.18 -17.25
C VAL A 458 7.23 0.96 -17.96
N PHE A 459 6.33 1.67 -17.27
CA PHE A 459 5.59 2.78 -17.88
C PHE A 459 6.51 3.93 -18.28
N SER A 460 7.49 4.24 -17.43
CA SER A 460 8.48 5.29 -17.71
C SER A 460 9.36 4.91 -18.90
N ALA A 461 9.83 3.67 -18.99
CA ALA A 461 10.60 3.19 -20.14
C ALA A 461 9.77 3.23 -21.44
N GLY A 462 8.51 2.80 -21.38
CA GLY A 462 7.59 2.79 -22.53
C GLY A 462 7.33 4.17 -23.13
N VAL A 463 7.42 5.24 -22.33
CA VAL A 463 7.24 6.63 -22.78
C VAL A 463 8.58 7.29 -23.13
N VAL A 464 9.57 7.20 -22.25
CA VAL A 464 10.82 7.96 -22.35
C VAL A 464 11.74 7.39 -23.42
N VAL A 465 11.84 6.06 -23.53
CA VAL A 465 12.79 5.42 -24.47
C VAL A 465 12.47 5.78 -25.92
N PRO A 466 11.23 5.65 -26.42
CA PRO A 466 10.92 6.02 -27.80
C PRO A 466 11.19 7.50 -28.10
N ILE A 467 10.86 8.40 -27.15
CA ILE A 467 11.08 9.84 -27.30
C ILE A 467 12.58 10.14 -27.44
N LEU A 468 13.41 9.59 -26.56
CA LEU A 468 14.85 9.83 -26.60
C LEU A 468 15.50 9.23 -27.84
N VAL A 469 15.09 8.03 -28.25
CA VAL A 469 15.58 7.43 -29.50
C VAL A 469 15.23 8.32 -30.69
N LEU A 470 14.01 8.84 -30.78
CA LEU A 470 13.61 9.81 -31.82
C LEU A 470 14.45 11.09 -31.79
N MET A 471 14.78 11.62 -30.61
CA MET A 471 15.64 12.80 -30.47
C MET A 471 17.10 12.54 -30.88
N THR A 472 17.54 11.28 -30.87
CA THR A 472 18.89 10.90 -31.34
C THR A 472 18.98 10.72 -32.86
N PHE A 473 17.86 10.63 -33.58
CA PHE A 473 17.88 10.58 -35.04
C PHE A 473 18.34 11.93 -35.61
N GLU A 474 19.51 11.92 -36.25
CA GLU A 474 19.98 13.05 -37.05
C GLU A 474 19.23 13.04 -38.38
N SER A 475 18.55 14.15 -38.70
CA SER A 475 18.02 14.37 -40.05
C SER A 475 19.15 14.28 -41.05
N ALA A 476 19.00 13.46 -42.09
CA ALA A 476 19.98 13.29 -43.17
C ALA A 476 20.26 14.59 -43.97
N HIS A 477 19.59 15.70 -43.65
CA HIS A 477 19.72 17.00 -44.30
C HIS A 477 20.48 18.05 -43.47
N ARG A 478 21.38 17.67 -42.55
CA ARG A 478 22.28 18.61 -41.88
C ARG A 478 23.75 18.25 -42.01
#